data_AF-A0A2N0D0L0-F1
#
_entry.id   AF-A0A2N0D0L0-F1
#
_cell.length_a   1.000
_cell.length_b   1.000
_cell.length_c   1.000
_cell.angle_alpha   90.00
_cell.angle_beta   90.00
_cell.angle_gamma   90.00
#
_symmetry.space_group_name_H-M   'P 1'
#
loop_
_entity.id
_entity.type
_entity.pdbx_description
1 polymer ?
#
loop_
_entity_poly.entity_id
_entity_poly.type
_entity_poly.pdbx_seq_one_letter_code
_entity_poly.pdbx_strand_id
1 'polypeptide(L)' 'MMTFKETMERTSESFDEQIARALSRSEVALLDRGATADELASFRAEYAVKFEQWKAACMAEIARGLADFGAPSGKLQ' A
#
# COMPACT_ATOMS: atom_id res chain seq x y z
N MET A 1 -6.68 24.12 -3.81
CA MET A 1 -5.89 23.55 -2.70
C MET A 1 -6.65 22.32 -2.25
N MET A 2 -5.99 21.16 -2.20
CA MET A 2 -6.61 19.90 -1.83
C MET A 2 -6.73 19.81 -0.30
N THR A 3 -7.84 19.28 0.20
CA THR A 3 -8.08 19.10 1.63
C THR A 3 -7.27 17.93 2.18
N PHE A 4 -7.13 17.85 3.51
CA PHE A 4 -6.51 16.70 4.17
C PHE A 4 -7.21 15.39 3.78
N LYS A 5 -8.55 15.37 3.78
CA LYS A 5 -9.34 14.19 3.39
C LYS A 5 -9.05 13.75 1.95
N GLU A 6 -9.11 14.68 1.00
CA GLU A 6 -8.83 14.37 -0.42
C GLU A 6 -7.37 13.92 -0.63
N THR A 7 -6.43 14.46 0.16
CA THR A 7 -5.02 14.02 0.14
C THR A 7 -4.89 12.58 0.61
N MET A 8 -5.57 12.23 1.70
CA MET A 8 -5.57 10.87 2.25
C MET A 8 -6.26 9.87 1.31
N GLU A 9 -7.38 10.25 0.68
CA GLU A 9 -8.09 9.41 -0.28
C GLU A 9 -7.21 9.10 -1.50
N ARG A 10 -6.60 10.12 -2.13
CA ARG A 10 -5.69 9.90 -3.27
C ARG A 10 -4.45 9.09 -2.91
N THR A 11 -3.95 9.26 -1.68
CA THR A 11 -2.81 8.46 -1.19
C THR A 11 -3.22 7.00 -1.04
N SER A 12 -4.40 6.73 -0.48
CA SER A 12 -4.98 5.39 -0.39
C SER A 12 -5.11 4.72 -1.76
N GLU A 13 -5.67 5.43 -2.74
CA GLU A 13 -5.81 4.94 -4.12
C GLU A 13 -4.45 4.64 -4.77
N SER A 14 -3.45 5.48 -4.53
CA SER A 14 -2.10 5.22 -5.03
C SER A 14 -1.47 3.97 -4.42
N PHE A 15 -1.74 3.67 -3.14
CA PHE A 15 -1.34 2.40 -2.53
C PHE A 15 -2.05 1.22 -3.17
N ASP A 16 -3.35 1.32 -3.46
CA ASP A 16 -4.12 0.27 -4.13
C ASP A 16 -3.53 -0.07 -5.50
N GLU A 17 -3.19 0.94 -6.29
CA GLU A 17 -2.53 0.73 -7.58
C GLU A 17 -1.17 0.06 -7.44
N GLN A 18 -0.37 0.45 -6.45
CA GLN A 18 0.95 -0.13 -6.21
C GLN A 18 0.86 -1.60 -5.79
N ILE A 19 -0.09 -1.93 -4.90
CA ILE A 19 -0.37 -3.29 -4.45
C ILE A 19 -0.82 -4.15 -5.64
N ALA A 20 -1.76 -3.66 -6.45
CA ALA A 20 -2.23 -4.38 -7.63
C ALA A 20 -1.09 -4.67 -8.63
N ARG A 21 -0.22 -3.68 -8.88
CA ARG A 21 0.96 -3.86 -9.75
C ARG A 21 1.95 -4.87 -9.17
N ALA A 22 2.20 -4.84 -7.86
CA ALA A 22 3.11 -5.75 -7.19
C ALA A 22 2.59 -7.20 -7.23
N LEU A 23 1.30 -7.39 -6.98
CA LEU A 23 0.63 -8.70 -7.10
C LEU A 23 0.72 -9.23 -8.53
N SER A 24 0.35 -8.42 -9.52
CA SER A 24 0.40 -8.83 -10.93
C SER A 24 1.81 -9.25 -11.37
N ARG A 25 2.86 -8.48 -11.00
CA ARG A 25 4.25 -8.85 -11.30
C ARG A 25 4.67 -10.15 -10.62
N SER A 26 4.23 -10.36 -9.39
CA SER A 26 4.56 -11.56 -8.62
C SER A 26 3.87 -12.80 -9.22
N GLU A 27 2.62 -12.67 -9.65
CA GLU A 27 1.88 -13.74 -10.34
C GLU A 27 2.55 -14.15 -11.65
N VAL A 28 3.02 -13.19 -12.46
CA VAL A 28 3.80 -13.49 -13.67
C VAL A 28 5.05 -14.30 -13.31
N ALA A 29 5.81 -13.86 -12.30
CA ALA A 29 7.01 -14.57 -11.87
C ALA A 29 6.73 -15.98 -11.30
N LEU A 30 5.54 -16.19 -10.71
CA LEU A 30 5.10 -17.50 -10.22
C LEU A 30 4.69 -18.40 -11.40
N LEU A 31 3.95 -17.86 -12.37
CA LEU A 31 3.60 -18.57 -13.60
C LEU A 31 4.85 -19.02 -14.37
N ASP A 32 5.85 -18.15 -14.49
CA ASP A 32 7.13 -18.48 -15.14
C ASP A 32 7.88 -19.63 -14.43
N ARG A 33 7.60 -19.86 -13.14
CA ARG A 33 8.14 -20.96 -12.34
C ARG A 33 7.26 -22.21 -12.34
N GLY A 34 6.18 -22.21 -13.10
CA GLY A 34 5.25 -23.33 -13.21
C GLY A 34 4.23 -23.43 -12.07
N ALA A 35 3.95 -22.32 -11.37
CA ALA A 35 2.92 -22.30 -10.35
C ALA A 35 1.55 -22.72 -10.91
N THR A 36 0.85 -23.55 -10.15
CA THR A 36 -0.50 -24.02 -10.44
C THR A 36 -1.54 -22.95 -10.16
N ALA A 37 -2.77 -23.15 -10.65
CA ALA A 37 -3.89 -22.27 -10.35
C ALA A 37 -4.18 -22.17 -8.84
N ASP A 38 -4.03 -23.27 -8.10
CA ASP A 38 -4.28 -23.32 -6.66
C ASP A 38 -3.19 -22.58 -5.87
N GLU A 39 -1.93 -22.65 -6.31
CA GLU A 39 -0.83 -21.89 -5.71
C GLU A 39 -0.99 -20.39 -5.96
N LEU A 40 -1.43 -19.99 -7.15
CA LEU A 40 -1.74 -18.58 -7.45
C LEU A 40 -2.94 -18.08 -6.64
N ALA A 41 -3.98 -18.89 -6.47
CA ALA A 41 -5.13 -18.55 -5.65
C ALA A 41 -4.73 -18.40 -4.17
N SER A 42 -3.90 -19.31 -3.65
CA SER A 42 -3.34 -19.25 -2.30
C SER A 42 -2.48 -18.00 -2.11
N PHE A 43 -1.60 -17.70 -3.08
CA PHE A 43 -0.78 -16.49 -3.09
C PHE A 43 -1.64 -15.23 -3.03
N ARG A 44 -2.66 -15.10 -3.89
CA ARG A 44 -3.58 -13.96 -3.89
C ARG A 44 -4.28 -13.78 -2.55
N ALA A 45 -4.80 -14.85 -1.97
CA ALA A 45 -5.52 -14.80 -0.71
C ALA A 45 -4.61 -14.37 0.46
N GLU A 46 -3.41 -14.97 0.56
CA GLU A 46 -2.45 -14.64 1.62
C GLU A 46 -1.94 -13.21 1.50
N TYR A 47 -1.54 -12.80 0.29
CA TYR A 47 -0.94 -11.50 0.09
C TYR A 47 -1.95 -10.35 0.09
N ALA A 48 -3.22 -10.59 -0.29
CA ALA A 48 -4.28 -9.58 -0.13
C ALA A 48 -4.39 -9.12 1.33
N VAL A 49 -4.44 -10.07 2.29
CA VAL A 49 -4.53 -9.74 3.72
C VAL A 49 -3.28 -8.98 4.19
N LYS A 50 -2.09 -9.44 3.79
CA LYS A 50 -0.82 -8.79 4.17
C LYS A 50 -0.72 -7.37 3.62
N PHE A 51 -1.10 -7.15 2.36
CA PHE A 51 -1.04 -5.84 1.73
C PHE A 51 -2.07 -4.86 2.29
N GLU A 52 -3.28 -5.32 2.64
CA GLU A 52 -4.26 -4.48 3.35
C GLU A 52 -3.75 -4.05 4.73
N GLN A 53 -3.16 -4.96 5.50
CA GLN A 53 -2.56 -4.63 6.79
C GLN A 53 -1.40 -3.63 6.66
N TRP A 54 -0.54 -3.85 5.65
CA TRP A 54 0.57 -2.95 5.36
C TRP A 54 0.10 -1.56 4.93
N LYS A 55 -0.89 -1.48 4.02
CA LYS A 55 -1.52 -0.23 3.60
C LYS A 55 -2.09 0.52 4.79
N ALA A 56 -2.84 -0.15 5.65
CA ALA A 56 -3.43 0.45 6.84
C ALA A 56 -2.35 1.04 7.77
N ALA A 57 -1.24 0.32 7.99
CA ALA A 57 -0.11 0.82 8.79
C ALA A 57 0.55 2.05 8.15
N CYS A 58 0.83 2.03 6.85
CA CYS A 58 1.40 3.17 6.13
C CYS A 58 0.48 4.40 6.17
N MET A 59 -0.82 4.20 5.94
CA MET A 59 -1.81 5.28 5.98
C MET A 59 -1.95 5.88 7.38
N ALA A 60 -1.85 5.08 8.44
CA ALA A 60 -1.85 5.57 9.82
C ALA A 60 -0.62 6.45 10.11
N GLU A 61 0.57 6.04 9.66
CA GLU A 61 1.80 6.83 9.83
C GLU A 61 1.78 8.14 9.05
N ILE A 62 1.26 8.11 7.81
CA ILE A 62 1.08 9.33 7.00
C ILE A 62 0.06 10.26 7.68
N ALA A 63 -1.07 9.74 8.14
CA ALA A 63 -2.07 10.51 8.86
C ALA A 63 -1.47 11.17 10.11
N ARG A 64 -0.69 10.41 10.89
CA ARG A 64 0.01 10.89 12.09
C ARG A 64 0.98 12.02 11.74
N GLY A 65 1.87 11.83 10.77
CA GLY A 65 2.85 12.84 10.38
C GLY A 65 2.22 14.12 9.82
N LEU A 66 1.09 14.01 9.13
CA LEU A 66 0.36 15.16 8.59
C LEU A 66 -0.51 15.86 9.64
N ALA A 67 -1.05 15.13 10.63
CA ALA A 67 -1.78 15.70 11.76
C ALA A 67 -0.84 16.37 12.77
N ASP A 68 0.37 15.83 12.96
CA ASP A 68 1.43 16.35 13.81
C ASP A 68 2.16 17.56 13.19
N PHE A 69 1.56 18.33 12.27
CA PHE A 69 2.13 19.58 11.75
C PHE A 69 2.30 20.71 12.81
N GLY A 70 2.08 20.41 14.10
CA GLY A 70 2.52 21.18 15.27
C GLY A 70 3.77 20.63 15.99
N ALA A 71 4.34 19.49 15.57
CA ALA A 71 5.63 19.01 16.01
C ALA A 71 6.74 19.80 15.30
N PRO A 72 7.83 20.18 16.00
CA PRO A 72 8.79 21.15 15.49
C PRO A 72 9.59 20.60 14.31
N SER A 73 9.07 20.78 13.10
CA SER A 73 9.80 20.62 11.83
C SER A 73 10.83 21.73 11.60
N GLY A 74 11.10 22.59 12.59
CA GLY A 74 12.06 23.70 12.52
C GLY A 74 13.53 23.35 12.71
N LYS A 75 14.00 22.11 12.42
CA LYS A 75 15.42 21.76 12.49
C LYS A 75 15.93 20.87 11.35
N LEU A 76 15.35 21.01 10.16
CA LEU A 76 16.00 20.60 8.93
C LEU A 76 16.06 21.81 7.99
N GLN A 77 16.76 22.84 8.45
CA GLN A 77 17.40 23.85 7.61
C GLN A 77 18.90 23.63 7.70
#